data_AF-A0ABD2J409-F1
#
_entry.id   AF-A0ABD2J409-F1
#
_cell.length_a   1.000
_cell.length_b   1.000
_cell.length_c   1.000
_cell.angle_alpha   90.00
_cell.angle_beta   90.00
_cell.angle_gamma   90.00
#
_symmetry.space_group_name_H-M   'P 1'
#
loop_
_entity.id
_entity.type
_entity.pdbx_description
1 polymer ?
#
loop_
_entity_poly.entity_id
_entity_poly.type
_entity_poly.pdbx_seq_one_letter_code
_entity_poly.pdbx_strand_id
1 'polypeptide(L)'
;MAKFNFAFGSALLVVLFVICCFNFADATHQPNEDDNDAKDETLAIGEFELKRMAQYAIEWCHNNALILRRKGDKGNRGDAALFPPLTLFPSPFPRDAKKFHARSEEIDEQKWRTN
;
A
#
# COMPACT_ATOMS: atom_id res chain seq x y z
N MET A 1 27.39 33.33 30.47
CA MET A 1 26.37 33.46 29.42
C MET A 1 26.95 32.97 28.11
N ALA A 2 26.71 31.71 27.74
CA ALA A 2 27.18 31.16 26.48
C ALA A 2 26.19 31.53 25.37
N LYS A 3 26.62 32.35 24.41
CA LYS A 3 25.91 32.55 23.15
C LYS A 3 26.22 31.35 22.27
N PHE A 4 25.39 30.31 22.40
CA PHE A 4 25.51 29.10 21.59
C PHE A 4 25.06 29.46 20.16
N ASN A 5 25.99 29.39 19.22
CA ASN A 5 25.81 29.78 17.82
C ASN A 5 24.72 28.92 17.16
N PHE A 6 23.50 29.43 17.13
CA PHE A 6 22.30 28.84 16.53
C PHE A 6 22.45 28.54 15.01
N ALA A 7 23.43 29.16 14.35
CA ALA A 7 23.66 29.02 12.91
C ALA A 7 24.40 27.72 12.50
N PHE A 8 25.11 27.04 13.42
CA PHE A 8 25.89 25.85 13.08
C PHE A 8 25.02 24.57 13.01
N GLY A 9 23.89 24.55 13.74
CA GLY A 9 22.99 23.40 13.78
C GLY A 9 22.13 23.25 12.52
N SER A 10 21.77 24.35 11.86
CA SER A 10 20.89 24.31 10.67
C SER A 10 21.61 23.79 9.43
N ALA A 11 22.88 24.15 9.22
CA ALA A 11 23.67 23.64 8.09
C ALA A 11 23.88 22.13 8.17
N LEU A 12 24.10 21.59 9.37
CA LEU A 12 24.27 20.15 9.60
C LEU A 12 22.98 19.37 9.33
N LEU A 13 21.82 19.95 9.68
CA LEU A 13 20.51 19.37 9.37
C LEU A 13 20.22 19.35 7.87
N VAL A 14 20.61 20.40 7.13
CA VAL A 14 20.44 20.45 5.67
C VAL A 14 21.31 19.40 4.98
N VAL A 15 22.57 19.23 5.42
CA VAL A 15 23.46 18.20 4.86
C VAL A 15 22.94 16.80 5.12
N LEU A 16 22.45 16.52 6.33
CA LEU A 16 21.83 15.22 6.66
C LEU A 16 20.56 14.96 5.85
N PHE A 17 19.72 15.98 5.65
CA PHE A 17 18.51 15.86 4.83
C PHE A 17 18.85 15.52 3.37
N VAL A 18 19.84 16.20 2.79
CA VAL A 18 20.28 15.96 1.41
C VAL A 18 20.84 14.54 1.24
N ILE A 19 21.68 14.06 2.16
CA ILE A 19 22.23 12.70 2.12
C ILE A 19 21.11 11.65 2.20
N CYS A 20 20.11 11.86 3.06
CA CYS A 20 18.96 10.96 3.16
C CYS A 20 18.13 10.92 1.86
N CYS A 21 17.90 12.06 1.22
CA CYS A 21 17.12 12.12 -0.02
C CYS A 21 17.83 11.44 -1.20
N PHE A 22 19.16 11.55 -1.30
CA PHE A 22 19.92 10.92 -2.38
C PHE A 22 20.03 9.39 -2.23
N ASN A 23 20.18 8.87 -1.01
CA ASN A 23 20.22 7.42 -0.79
C ASN A 23 18.85 6.74 -0.97
N PHE A 24 17.75 7.48 -0.77
CA PHE A 24 16.40 6.92 -0.93
C PHE A 24 15.96 6.80 -2.41
N ALA A 25 16.53 7.62 -3.30
CA ALA A 25 16.20 7.61 -4.72
C ALA A 25 16.83 6.44 -5.50
N ASP A 26 17.93 5.86 -5.02
CA ASP A 26 18.64 4.76 -5.69
C ASP A 26 18.08 3.37 -5.30
N ALA A 27 17.19 3.30 -4.31
CA ALA A 27 16.57 2.06 -3.85
C ALA A 27 15.32 1.66 -4.67
N THR A 28 14.87 2.50 -5.61
CA THR A 28 13.79 2.14 -6.56
C THR A 28 14.37 1.60 -7.86
N HIS A 29 15.13 0.52 -7.78
CA HIS A 29 15.51 -0.26 -8.96
C HIS A 29 14.25 -0.89 -9.55
N GLN A 30 14.00 -0.62 -10.84
CA GLN A 30 12.89 -1.16 -11.62
C GLN A 30 12.75 -2.69 -11.45
N PRO A 31 11.54 -3.23 -11.33
CA PRO A 31 11.32 -4.65 -11.53
C PRO A 31 11.49 -4.96 -13.02
N ASN A 32 12.43 -5.84 -13.34
CA ASN A 32 12.54 -6.40 -14.68
C ASN A 32 11.26 -7.19 -14.97
N GLU A 33 10.57 -6.81 -16.05
CA GLU A 33 9.50 -7.59 -16.66
C GLU A 33 10.15 -8.80 -17.35
N ASP A 34 10.02 -10.00 -16.77
CA ASP A 34 9.81 -11.20 -17.58
C ASP A 34 9.17 -12.33 -16.78
N ASP A 35 8.44 -13.16 -17.51
CA ASP A 35 7.80 -14.42 -17.13
C ASP A 35 6.37 -14.36 -16.54
N ASN A 36 5.44 -14.40 -17.50
CA ASN A 36 4.10 -14.95 -17.31
C ASN A 36 4.19 -16.40 -16.83
N ASP A 37 3.72 -16.65 -15.61
CA ASP A 37 3.03 -17.89 -15.28
C ASP A 37 1.85 -17.53 -14.38
N ALA A 38 0.66 -17.97 -14.78
CA ALA A 38 -0.54 -17.95 -13.95
C ALA A 38 -0.33 -18.94 -12.79
N LYS A 39 0.47 -18.53 -11.82
CA LYS A 39 0.67 -19.29 -10.61
C LYS A 39 -0.40 -18.88 -9.63
N ASP A 40 -1.35 -19.78 -9.44
CA ASP A 40 -2.17 -19.84 -8.24
C ASP A 40 -1.23 -20.23 -7.06
N GLU A 41 -0.25 -19.38 -6.77
CA GLU A 41 0.54 -19.50 -5.55
C GLU A 41 -0.39 -19.00 -4.45
N THR A 42 -1.08 -19.93 -3.79
CA THR A 42 -1.51 -19.70 -2.42
C THR A 42 -0.24 -19.33 -1.67
N LEU A 43 -0.03 -18.02 -1.48
CA LEU A 43 1.13 -17.45 -0.81
C LEU A 43 1.31 -18.20 0.51
N ALA A 44 2.23 -19.18 0.51
CA ALA A 44 2.50 -20.04 1.66
C ALA A 44 3.37 -19.24 2.65
N ILE A 45 2.79 -18.15 3.14
CA ILE A 45 3.43 -17.21 4.04
C ILE A 45 3.26 -17.73 5.46
N GLY A 46 4.38 -17.81 6.19
CA GLY A 46 4.34 -18.17 7.60
C GLY A 46 3.62 -17.09 8.43
N GLU A 47 2.97 -17.48 9.53
CA GLU A 47 2.21 -16.55 10.37
C GLU A 47 3.03 -15.32 10.83
N PHE A 48 4.33 -15.53 11.11
CA PHE A 48 5.23 -14.45 11.50
C PHE A 48 5.43 -13.41 10.39
N GLU A 49 5.66 -13.88 9.17
CA GLU A 49 5.83 -13.02 8.00
C GLU A 49 4.53 -12.30 7.65
N LEU A 50 3.39 -12.99 7.77
CA LEU A 50 2.08 -12.40 7.56
C LEU A 50 1.80 -11.23 8.53
N LYS A 51 2.11 -11.41 9.82
CA LYS A 51 1.97 -10.35 10.83
C LYS A 51 2.89 -9.18 10.53
N ARG A 52 4.13 -9.45 10.11
CA ARG A 52 5.10 -8.40 9.74
C ARG A 52 4.60 -7.59 8.54
N MET A 53 4.06 -8.25 7.51
CA MET A 53 3.49 -7.57 6.34
C MET A 53 2.23 -6.76 6.70
N ALA A 54 1.35 -7.31 7.54
CA ALA A 54 0.16 -6.59 8.00
C ALA A 54 0.54 -5.32 8.78
N GLN A 55 1.53 -5.40 9.67
CA GLN A 55 2.02 -4.24 10.42
C GLN A 55 2.57 -3.17 9.47
N TYR A 56 3.39 -3.57 8.50
CA TYR A 56 3.92 -2.66 7.48
C TYR A 56 2.79 -1.98 6.68
N ALA A 57 1.78 -2.74 6.26
CA ALA A 57 0.65 -2.20 5.50
C ALA A 57 -0.15 -1.17 6.32
N ILE A 58 -0.36 -1.41 7.62
CA ILE A 58 -1.02 -0.46 8.53
C ILE A 58 -0.22 0.84 8.62
N GLU A 59 1.09 0.75 8.87
CA GLU A 59 1.96 1.93 8.93
C GLU A 59 1.97 2.70 7.61
N TRP A 60 2.03 1.99 6.48
CA TRP A 60 1.95 2.59 5.16
C TRP A 60 0.63 3.34 4.96
N CYS A 61 -0.50 2.78 5.40
CA CYS A 61 -1.80 3.45 5.31
C CYS A 61 -1.83 4.78 6.08
N HIS A 62 -1.30 4.79 7.30
CA HIS A 62 -1.22 6.01 8.11
C HIS A 62 -0.27 7.05 7.49
N ASN A 63 0.88 6.63 6.97
CA ASN A 63 1.86 7.52 6.34
C ASN A 63 1.37 8.13 5.03
N ASN A 64 0.50 7.42 4.29
CA ASN A 64 -0.03 7.86 2.98
C ASN A 64 -1.45 8.45 3.07
N ALA A 65 -1.93 8.76 4.28
CA ALA A 65 -3.27 9.29 4.52
C ALA A 65 -4.41 8.40 3.98
N LEU A 66 -4.16 7.09 3.81
CA LEU A 66 -5.19 6.10 3.57
C LEU A 66 -5.85 5.77 4.91
N ILE A 67 -6.65 6.70 5.41
CA ILE A 67 -7.26 6.65 6.72
C ILE A 67 -8.73 7.04 6.69
N LEU A 68 -9.50 6.39 7.54
CA LEU A 68 -10.90 6.67 7.82
C LEU A 68 -11.05 7.32 9.19
N ARG A 69 -12.11 8.10 9.34
CA ARG A 69 -12.54 8.58 10.65
C ARG A 69 -13.16 7.43 11.44
N ARG A 70 -12.95 7.45 12.75
CA ARG A 70 -13.61 6.51 13.65
C ARG A 70 -15.12 6.72 13.63
N LYS A 71 -15.85 5.62 13.42
CA LYS A 71 -17.31 5.63 13.47
C LYS A 71 -17.76 6.09 14.85
N GLY A 72 -18.57 7.15 14.90
CA GLY A 72 -19.06 7.74 16.16
C GLY A 72 -18.37 9.06 16.55
N ASP A 73 -17.25 9.41 15.93
CA ASP A 73 -16.61 10.70 16.16
C ASP A 73 -17.29 11.79 15.33
N LYS A 74 -18.37 12.35 15.87
CA LYS A 74 -19.23 13.34 15.20
C LYS A 74 -18.72 14.79 15.31
N GLY A 75 -17.57 15.03 15.92
CA GLY A 75 -17.13 16.39 16.26
C GLY A 75 -15.65 16.68 16.09
N ASN A 76 -14.77 15.71 16.36
CA ASN A 76 -13.34 15.98 16.35
C ASN A 76 -12.72 15.60 15.01
N ARG A 77 -12.48 16.63 14.18
CA ARG A 77 -11.59 16.52 13.02
C ARG A 77 -10.16 16.31 13.53
N GLY A 78 -9.75 15.07 13.78
CA GLY A 78 -8.33 14.71 13.76
C GLY A 78 -7.70 14.08 15.01
N ASP A 79 -8.46 13.70 16.04
CA ASP A 79 -7.85 13.12 17.24
C ASP A 79 -7.38 11.67 17.04
N ALA A 80 -8.12 10.89 16.24
CA ALA A 80 -7.75 9.52 15.93
C ALA A 80 -8.21 9.14 14.52
N ALA A 81 -7.29 8.56 13.76
CA ALA A 81 -7.55 8.01 12.44
C ALA A 81 -7.41 6.48 12.47
N LEU A 82 -8.16 5.77 11.65
CA LEU A 82 -8.10 4.32 11.50
C LEU A 82 -7.70 3.98 10.07
N PHE A 83 -6.91 2.93 9.86
CA PHE A 83 -6.73 2.37 8.52
C PHE A 83 -8.06 1.75 8.03
N PRO A 84 -8.38 1.82 6.73
CA PRO A 84 -9.59 1.20 6.18
C PRO A 84 -9.49 -0.33 6.21
N PRO A 85 -10.64 -1.04 6.21
CA PRO A 85 -10.62 -2.47 5.96
C PRO A 85 -10.09 -2.73 4.53
N LEU A 86 -9.02 -3.50 4.42
CA LEU A 86 -8.31 -3.77 3.16
C LEU A 86 -7.83 -5.21 3.08
N THR A 87 -7.69 -5.73 1.86
CA THR A 87 -7.01 -7.01 1.62
C THR A 87 -5.51 -6.77 1.59
N LEU A 88 -4.73 -7.68 2.22
CA LEU A 88 -3.27 -7.53 2.27
C LEU A 88 -2.62 -7.70 0.90
N PHE A 89 -3.20 -8.57 0.07
CA PHE A 89 -2.78 -8.80 -1.30
C PHE A 89 -3.88 -8.40 -2.28
N PRO A 90 -3.53 -7.98 -3.51
CA PRO A 90 -4.51 -7.76 -4.54
C PRO A 90 -5.20 -9.09 -4.88
N SER A 91 -6.52 -9.06 -5.05
CA SER A 91 -7.23 -10.20 -5.62
C SER A 91 -6.74 -10.42 -7.06
N PRO A 92 -6.55 -11.67 -7.49
CA PRO A 92 -6.31 -11.98 -8.90
C PRO A 92 -7.40 -11.33 -9.75
N PHE A 93 -6.99 -10.64 -10.82
CA PHE A 93 -7.90 -10.03 -11.77
C PHE A 93 -7.43 -10.34 -13.20
N PRO A 94 -8.33 -10.75 -14.11
CA PRO A 94 -7.94 -11.10 -15.47
C PRO A 94 -7.42 -9.88 -16.23
N ARG A 95 -6.28 -10.06 -16.91
CA ARG A 95 -5.62 -9.02 -17.71
C ARG A 95 -6.52 -8.47 -18.82
N ASP A 96 -7.30 -9.34 -19.46
CA ASP A 96 -8.22 -8.98 -20.56
C ASP A 96 -9.63 -8.68 -20.05
N ALA A 97 -9.84 -7.45 -19.55
CA ALA A 97 -11.12 -7.01 -18.99
C ALA A 97 -12.31 -7.15 -19.97
N LYS A 98 -12.08 -6.94 -21.28
CA LYS A 98 -13.13 -7.09 -22.31
C LYS A 98 -13.59 -8.55 -22.47
N LYS A 99 -12.65 -9.50 -22.41
CA LYS A 99 -12.98 -10.94 -22.48
C LYS A 99 -13.63 -11.41 -21.19
N PHE A 100 -13.23 -10.86 -20.05
CA PHE A 100 -13.88 -11.15 -18.77
C PHE A 100 -15.34 -10.68 -18.75
N HIS A 101 -15.61 -9.45 -19.20
CA HIS A 101 -16.99 -8.94 -19.25
C HIS A 101 -17.87 -9.74 -20.19
N ALA A 102 -17.40 -10.01 -21.41
CA ALA A 102 -18.13 -10.85 -22.37
C ALA A 102 -18.40 -12.26 -21.80
N ARG A 103 -17.42 -12.86 -21.12
CA ARG A 103 -17.60 -14.16 -20.45
C ARG A 103 -18.60 -14.10 -19.29
N SER A 104 -18.63 -13.01 -18.53
CA SER A 104 -19.61 -12.84 -17.44
C SER A 104 -21.03 -12.76 -17.97
N GLU A 105 -21.26 -12.05 -19.08
CA GLU A 105 -22.57 -11.95 -19.72
C GLU A 105 -23.03 -13.31 -20.28
N GLU A 106 -22.11 -14.06 -20.90
CA GLU A 106 -22.40 -15.39 -21.44
C GLU A 106 -22.80 -16.40 -20.34
N ILE A 107 -22.14 -16.34 -19.18
CA ILE A 107 -22.48 -17.17 -18.01
C ILE A 107 -23.88 -16.83 -17.46
N ASP A 108 -24.21 -15.53 -17.40
CA ASP A 108 -25.50 -15.07 -16.90
C ASP A 108 -26.65 -15.45 -17.86
N GLU A 109 -26.44 -15.33 -19.17
CA GLU A 109 -27.39 -15.82 -20.18
C GLU A 109 -27.59 -17.34 -20.10
N GLN A 110 -26.51 -18.09 -19.87
CA GLN A 110 -26.57 -19.54 -19.79
C GLN A 110 -27.33 -19.99 -18.53
N LYS A 111 -27.13 -19.32 -17.39
CA LYS A 111 -27.91 -19.53 -16.15
C LYS A 111 -29.39 -19.24 -16.33
N TRP A 112 -29.73 -18.19 -17.09
CA TRP A 112 -31.12 -17.86 -17.40
C TRP A 112 -31.78 -18.93 -18.27
N ARG A 113 -31.05 -19.50 -19.26
CA ARG A 113 -31.59 -20.54 -20.14
C ARG A 113 -31.80 -21.90 -19.46
N THR A 114 -31.15 -22.15 -18.34
CA THR A 114 -31.22 -23.43 -17.61
C THR A 114 -32.18 -23.44 -16.42
N ASN A 115 -32.83 -22.31 -16.11
CA ASN A 115 -33.93 -22.20 -15.14
C ASN A 115 -35.27 -22.01 -15.86
#